data_AF-A0A2J8FLK9-F1
#
_entry.id   AF-A0A2J8FLK9-F1
#
_cell.length_a   1.000
_cell.length_b   1.000
_cell.length_c   1.000
_cell.angle_alpha   90.00
_cell.angle_beta   90.00
_cell.angle_gamma   90.00
#
_symmetry.space_group_name_H-M   'P 1'
#
loop_
_entity.id
_entity.type
_entity.pdbx_description
1 polymer ?
#
loop_
_entity_poly.entity_id
_entity_poly.type
_entity_poly.pdbx_seq_one_letter_code
_entity_poly.pdbx_strand_id
1 'polypeptide(L)'
;MAVLDLGRDWRRGVAAEKERQLLSKFADDPKAPYSIHRFVQHGAVACGKYPGEWFGPSATARCIQALVNANEPHLRVYSTGDGPDVYEDRFFDIAKPSGETFHPTLILVGTRLGIDKITPVYWDALIAALQMPQSIGIAGGRPSSSHYFIGAQGSFLFYLDPHHTRTALPYYQDPTLYAQADVDSVHTRRLRRLHVREMDPSMLIGFVIHDEDDWDEWKRTVKHVQGKAVIHVADYDPVRHGAAGGRAGAIDEVELLSDDDEGTVSGA
;
A
#
# COMPACT_ATOMS: atom_id res chain seq x y z
N MET A 1 2.01 9.53 -9.35
CA MET A 1 2.67 10.37 -10.37
C MET A 1 2.21 9.97 -11.77
N ALA A 2 2.68 8.88 -12.40
CA ALA A 2 2.28 8.54 -13.79
C ALA A 2 0.76 8.59 -14.03
N VAL A 3 -0.04 7.97 -13.15
CA VAL A 3 -1.52 7.99 -13.24
C VAL A 3 -2.10 9.41 -13.12
N LEU A 4 -1.53 10.27 -12.28
CA LEU A 4 -2.00 11.64 -12.05
C LEU A 4 -1.58 12.60 -13.17
N ASP A 5 -0.33 12.50 -13.62
CA ASP A 5 0.29 13.48 -14.53
C ASP A 5 0.05 13.15 -16.02
N LEU A 6 -0.10 11.86 -16.32
CA LEU A 6 -0.25 11.32 -17.67
C LEU A 6 -1.62 10.67 -17.90
N GLY A 7 -2.29 10.21 -16.85
CA GLY A 7 -3.53 9.44 -16.93
C GLY A 7 -3.30 7.92 -17.01
N ARG A 8 -4.28 7.13 -16.54
CA ARG A 8 -4.22 5.66 -16.58
C ARG A 8 -4.18 5.08 -18.00
N ASP A 9 -4.80 5.79 -18.95
CA ASP A 9 -4.86 5.41 -20.37
C ASP A 9 -3.59 5.78 -21.14
N TRP A 10 -2.66 6.52 -20.53
CA TRP A 10 -1.40 6.84 -21.15
C TRP A 10 -0.63 5.58 -21.56
N ARG A 11 0.00 5.64 -22.72
CA ARG A 11 0.90 4.61 -23.24
C ARG A 11 2.21 5.25 -23.64
N ARG A 12 3.29 4.48 -23.48
CA ARG A 12 4.64 4.88 -23.86
C ARG A 12 4.67 5.44 -25.28
N GLY A 13 5.39 6.55 -25.46
CA GLY A 13 5.54 7.24 -26.75
C GLY A 13 4.51 8.34 -27.03
N VAL A 14 3.42 8.45 -26.24
CA VAL A 14 2.39 9.48 -26.44
C VAL A 14 2.79 10.84 -25.86
N ALA A 15 3.51 10.86 -24.73
CA ALA A 15 3.89 12.08 -24.02
C ALA A 15 5.37 12.04 -23.60
N ALA A 16 6.26 11.93 -24.59
CA ALA A 16 7.69 11.69 -24.36
C ALA A 16 8.35 12.71 -23.42
N GLU A 17 7.99 13.99 -23.51
CA GLU A 17 8.55 15.03 -22.64
C GLU A 17 8.14 14.85 -21.18
N LYS A 18 6.84 14.66 -20.93
CA LYS A 18 6.34 14.40 -19.56
C LYS A 18 6.87 13.07 -19.00
N GLU A 19 7.05 12.07 -19.86
CA GLU A 19 7.68 10.81 -19.50
C GLU A 19 9.12 11.02 -19.00
N ARG A 20 9.95 11.77 -19.76
CA ARG A 20 11.33 12.09 -19.34
C ARG A 20 11.37 12.90 -18.04
N GLN A 21 10.45 13.85 -17.87
CA GLN A 21 10.32 14.60 -16.61
C GLN A 21 9.98 13.68 -15.44
N LEU A 22 9.12 12.68 -15.64
CA LEU A 22 8.84 11.69 -14.61
C LEU A 22 10.06 10.81 -14.33
N LEU A 23 10.76 10.34 -15.38
CA LEU A 23 11.95 9.50 -15.23
C LEU A 23 13.07 10.21 -14.46
N SER A 24 13.27 11.51 -14.71
CA SER A 24 14.30 12.29 -14.01
C SER A 24 14.14 12.28 -12.49
N LYS A 25 12.89 12.14 -12.01
CA LYS A 25 12.59 12.06 -10.59
C LYS A 25 13.09 10.76 -9.93
N PHE A 26 13.35 9.71 -10.72
CA PHE A 26 13.75 8.37 -10.26
C PHE A 26 15.18 7.97 -10.66
N ALA A 27 15.99 8.89 -11.19
CA ALA A 27 17.38 8.60 -11.55
C ALA A 27 18.20 8.08 -10.36
N ASP A 28 19.23 7.30 -10.65
CA ASP A 28 20.11 6.69 -9.64
C ASP A 28 21.16 7.69 -9.12
N ASP A 29 20.70 8.86 -8.65
CA ASP A 29 21.54 9.95 -8.15
C ASP A 29 20.90 10.59 -6.91
N PRO A 30 21.66 10.96 -5.86
CA PRO A 30 21.13 11.66 -4.69
C PRO A 30 20.38 12.97 -4.98
N LYS A 31 20.57 13.59 -6.15
CA LYS A 31 19.82 14.78 -6.58
C LYS A 31 18.40 14.46 -7.03
N ALA A 32 18.13 13.24 -7.49
CA ALA A 32 16.78 12.84 -7.88
C ALA A 32 15.93 12.54 -6.62
N PRO A 33 14.70 13.08 -6.55
CA PRO A 33 13.87 13.05 -5.35
C PRO A 33 13.44 11.63 -4.91
N TYR A 34 13.21 10.71 -5.84
CA TYR A 34 12.81 9.33 -5.55
C TYR A 34 13.91 8.31 -5.87
N SER A 35 15.16 8.77 -5.93
CA SER A 35 16.30 7.86 -6.12
C SER A 35 16.39 6.84 -4.98
N ILE A 36 17.02 5.70 -5.26
CA ILE A 36 17.33 4.70 -4.23
C ILE A 36 18.13 5.31 -3.05
N HIS A 37 18.98 6.30 -3.33
CA HIS A 37 19.74 7.04 -2.32
C HIS A 37 18.82 7.76 -1.33
N ARG A 38 17.84 8.52 -1.85
CA ARG A 38 16.85 9.22 -1.01
C ARG A 38 15.96 8.24 -0.28
N PHE A 39 15.50 7.19 -0.96
CA PHE A 39 14.67 6.16 -0.35
C PHE A 39 15.34 5.50 0.86
N VAL A 40 16.60 5.08 0.72
CA VAL A 40 17.35 4.46 1.81
C VAL A 40 17.71 5.47 2.91
N GLN A 41 18.05 6.73 2.55
CA GLN A 41 18.31 7.79 3.53
C GLN A 41 17.08 8.04 4.43
N HIS A 42 15.89 8.13 3.84
CA HIS A 42 14.64 8.25 4.60
C HIS A 42 14.34 6.98 5.41
N GLY A 43 14.65 5.80 4.87
CA GLY A 43 14.59 4.53 5.60
C GLY A 43 15.38 4.53 6.89
N ALA A 44 16.61 5.04 6.86
CA ALA A 44 17.48 5.10 8.02
C ALA A 44 16.91 6.01 9.10
N VAL A 45 16.40 7.18 8.71
CA VAL A 45 15.84 8.18 9.65
C VAL A 45 14.47 7.76 10.19
N ALA A 46 13.57 7.28 9.33
CA ALA A 46 12.17 7.02 9.71
C ALA A 46 11.95 5.62 10.31
N CYS A 47 12.77 4.63 9.92
CA CYS A 47 12.55 3.23 10.27
C CYS A 47 13.80 2.50 10.78
N GLY A 48 14.94 3.18 10.91
CA GLY A 48 16.21 2.55 11.28
C GLY A 48 16.71 1.54 10.26
N LYS A 49 16.34 1.69 8.98
CA LYS A 49 16.73 0.78 7.88
C LYS A 49 17.88 1.34 7.07
N TYR A 50 19.00 0.63 7.08
CA TYR A 50 20.27 1.04 6.49
C TYR A 50 20.51 0.42 5.11
N PRO A 51 21.47 0.95 4.32
CA PRO A 51 21.85 0.34 3.04
C PRO A 51 22.17 -1.15 3.18
N GLY A 52 21.60 -1.97 2.29
CA GLY A 52 21.78 -3.43 2.28
C GLY A 52 20.75 -4.21 3.11
N GLU A 53 19.94 -3.52 3.93
CA GLU A 53 18.84 -4.18 4.64
C GLU A 53 17.59 -4.33 3.80
N TRP A 54 16.77 -5.32 4.15
CA TRP A 54 15.46 -5.51 3.55
C TRP A 54 14.41 -4.56 4.13
N PHE A 55 13.63 -3.95 3.22
CA PHE A 55 12.52 -3.05 3.50
C PHE A 55 11.21 -3.80 3.32
N GLY A 56 10.53 -4.07 4.44
CA GLY A 56 9.17 -4.62 4.42
C GLY A 56 8.11 -3.58 4.02
N PRO A 57 6.83 -4.00 3.90
CA PRO A 57 5.71 -3.13 3.54
C PRO A 57 5.64 -1.83 4.35
N SER A 58 5.73 -1.90 5.68
CA SER A 58 5.56 -0.75 6.57
C SER A 58 6.71 0.24 6.45
N ALA A 59 7.96 -0.24 6.37
CA ALA A 59 9.13 0.60 6.16
C ALA A 59 9.06 1.29 4.78
N THR A 60 8.65 0.54 3.75
CA THR A 60 8.44 1.07 2.39
C THR A 60 7.38 2.16 2.38
N ALA A 61 6.22 1.92 3.01
CA ALA A 61 5.13 2.89 3.06
C ALA A 61 5.54 4.20 3.73
N ARG A 62 6.29 4.14 4.84
CA ARG A 62 6.82 5.34 5.53
C ARG A 62 7.82 6.10 4.66
N CYS A 63 8.68 5.40 3.92
CA CYS A 63 9.60 6.03 2.98
C CYS A 63 8.85 6.75 1.85
N ILE A 64 7.85 6.08 1.25
CA ILE A 64 6.99 6.69 0.21
C ILE A 64 6.30 7.93 0.76
N GLN A 65 5.67 7.85 1.93
CA GLN A 65 4.98 8.98 2.55
C GLN A 65 5.93 10.16 2.80
N ALA A 66 7.12 9.92 3.33
CA ALA A 66 8.11 10.97 3.58
C ALA A 66 8.59 11.64 2.28
N LEU A 67 8.90 10.83 1.25
CA LEU A 67 9.36 11.32 -0.04
C LEU A 67 8.28 12.11 -0.78
N VAL A 68 7.05 11.61 -0.80
CA VAL A 68 5.93 12.32 -1.45
C VAL A 68 5.65 13.63 -0.73
N ASN A 69 5.58 13.64 0.60
CA ASN A 69 5.35 14.87 1.36
C ASN A 69 6.44 15.92 1.14
N ALA A 70 7.67 15.50 0.88
CA ALA A 70 8.80 16.41 0.62
C ALA A 70 8.84 16.94 -0.81
N ASN A 71 8.29 16.21 -1.79
CA ASN A 71 8.52 16.48 -3.22
C ASN A 71 7.25 16.73 -4.04
N GLU A 72 6.07 16.34 -3.57
CA GLU A 72 4.80 16.56 -4.29
C GLU A 72 3.89 17.51 -3.50
N PRO A 73 3.60 18.71 -4.03
CA PRO A 73 2.71 19.65 -3.36
C PRO A 73 1.22 19.24 -3.46
N HIS A 74 0.86 18.43 -4.45
CA HIS A 74 -0.53 18.12 -4.79
C HIS A 74 -0.95 16.68 -4.49
N LEU A 75 -0.01 15.80 -4.15
CA LEU A 75 -0.29 14.40 -3.79
C LEU A 75 -0.12 14.21 -2.29
N ARG A 76 -1.09 13.58 -1.65
CA ARG A 76 -1.02 13.17 -0.24
C ARG A 76 -0.86 11.66 -0.13
N VAL A 77 -0.41 11.19 1.04
CA VAL A 77 -0.29 9.75 1.31
C VAL A 77 -0.95 9.41 2.64
N TYR A 78 -1.94 8.52 2.58
CA TYR A 78 -2.54 7.89 3.74
C TYR A 78 -1.99 6.46 3.85
N SER A 79 -1.36 6.14 4.98
CA SER A 79 -0.79 4.81 5.24
C SER A 79 -1.42 4.21 6.47
N THR A 80 -1.88 2.97 6.38
CA THR A 80 -2.54 2.24 7.48
C THR A 80 -1.54 1.65 8.48
N GLY A 81 -0.23 1.72 8.18
CA GLY A 81 0.81 1.09 8.97
C GLY A 81 0.84 -0.43 8.77
N ASP A 82 0.60 -1.18 9.84
CA ASP A 82 0.75 -2.65 9.86
C ASP A 82 -0.59 -3.40 9.72
N GLY A 83 -1.72 -2.67 9.64
CA GLY A 83 -3.06 -3.23 9.60
C GLY A 83 -3.83 -2.94 8.30
N PRO A 84 -4.85 -3.75 7.98
CA PRO A 84 -5.67 -3.57 6.77
C PRO A 84 -6.77 -2.51 6.92
N ASP A 85 -6.86 -1.84 8.08
CA ASP A 85 -7.97 -0.95 8.41
C ASP A 85 -7.72 0.46 7.88
N VAL A 86 -8.72 0.97 7.17
CA VAL A 86 -8.76 2.32 6.61
C VAL A 86 -9.87 3.08 7.32
N TYR A 87 -9.52 4.22 7.90
CA TYR A 87 -10.44 5.07 8.64
C TYR A 87 -10.79 6.32 7.82
N GLU A 88 -12.08 6.53 7.59
CA GLU A 88 -12.58 7.61 6.75
C GLU A 88 -12.22 8.99 7.31
N ASP A 89 -12.43 9.21 8.61
CA ASP A 89 -12.04 10.47 9.27
C ASP A 89 -10.56 10.80 9.07
N ARG A 90 -9.67 9.80 9.22
CA ARG A 90 -8.22 9.96 9.04
C ARG A 90 -7.86 10.21 7.58
N PHE A 91 -8.55 9.55 6.65
CA PHE A 91 -8.35 9.76 5.23
C PHE A 91 -8.73 11.20 4.85
N PHE A 92 -9.91 11.68 5.25
CA PHE A 92 -10.37 13.03 4.92
C PHE A 92 -9.58 14.14 5.60
N ASP A 93 -9.04 13.92 6.81
CA ASP A 93 -8.10 14.86 7.43
C ASP A 93 -6.84 15.11 6.57
N ILE A 94 -6.45 14.11 5.77
CA ILE A 94 -5.27 14.18 4.90
C ILE A 94 -5.64 14.65 3.50
N ALA A 95 -6.69 14.07 2.93
CA ALA A 95 -7.13 14.35 1.57
C ALA A 95 -7.78 15.72 1.45
N LYS A 96 -8.50 16.17 2.49
CA LYS A 96 -9.29 17.41 2.49
C LYS A 96 -9.18 18.15 3.84
N PRO A 97 -7.97 18.57 4.27
CA PRO A 97 -7.71 19.09 5.61
C PRO A 97 -8.52 20.35 5.97
N SER A 98 -8.86 21.18 4.97
CA SER A 98 -9.69 22.38 5.17
C SER A 98 -11.20 22.13 5.01
N GLY A 99 -11.61 20.93 4.60
CA GLY A 99 -12.98 20.62 4.22
C GLY A 99 -13.41 21.19 2.85
N GLU A 100 -12.56 21.94 2.16
CA GLU A 100 -12.90 22.63 0.90
C GLU A 100 -12.29 21.96 -0.33
N THR A 101 -10.96 21.82 -0.38
CA THR A 101 -10.24 21.30 -1.56
C THR A 101 -9.76 19.88 -1.31
N PHE A 102 -10.18 18.95 -2.16
CA PHE A 102 -9.67 17.59 -2.17
C PHE A 102 -8.32 17.53 -2.87
N HIS A 103 -7.36 16.84 -2.25
CA HIS A 103 -6.06 16.54 -2.82
C HIS A 103 -6.00 15.06 -3.18
N PRO A 104 -5.60 14.70 -4.41
CA PRO A 104 -5.37 13.30 -4.77
C PRO A 104 -4.52 12.60 -3.72
N THR A 105 -5.00 11.46 -3.23
CA THR A 105 -4.42 10.79 -2.08
C THR A 105 -4.10 9.35 -2.41
N LEU A 106 -2.82 8.99 -2.23
CA LEU A 106 -2.32 7.63 -2.32
C LEU A 106 -2.60 6.91 -0.99
N ILE A 107 -3.46 5.90 -1.03
CA ILE A 107 -3.69 4.97 0.07
C ILE A 107 -2.68 3.83 -0.04
N LEU A 108 -1.96 3.57 1.05
CA LEU A 108 -1.02 2.46 1.20
C LEU A 108 -1.49 1.55 2.35
N VAL A 109 -1.95 0.36 2.01
CA VAL A 109 -2.43 -0.63 2.99
C VAL A 109 -1.40 -1.72 3.19
N GLY A 110 -0.73 -1.72 4.35
CA GLY A 110 0.15 -2.82 4.77
C GLY A 110 -0.69 -3.96 5.34
N THR A 111 -0.51 -5.19 4.85
CA THR A 111 -1.28 -6.33 5.36
C THR A 111 -0.47 -7.62 5.38
N ARG A 112 -0.95 -8.58 6.19
CA ARG A 112 -0.48 -9.96 6.24
C ARG A 112 -1.65 -10.94 6.19
N LEU A 113 -1.79 -11.64 5.06
CA LEU A 113 -2.96 -12.49 4.76
C LEU A 113 -2.76 -13.99 5.09
N GLY A 114 -1.75 -14.29 5.92
CA GLY A 114 -1.41 -15.64 6.36
C GLY A 114 -0.02 -15.74 6.98
N ILE A 115 0.32 -16.95 7.43
CA ILE A 115 1.63 -17.23 8.06
C ILE A 115 2.69 -17.45 6.97
N ASP A 116 2.57 -18.55 6.22
CA ASP A 116 3.51 -18.93 5.16
C ASP A 116 2.99 -18.67 3.75
N LYS A 117 1.68 -18.76 3.58
CA LYS A 117 0.95 -18.57 2.32
C LYS A 117 -0.30 -17.76 2.59
N ILE A 118 -0.81 -17.11 1.56
CA ILE A 118 -2.10 -16.42 1.62
C ILE A 118 -3.20 -17.44 1.87
N THR A 119 -4.02 -17.19 2.89
CA THR A 119 -5.17 -18.03 3.22
C THR A 119 -6.19 -17.98 2.08
N PRO A 120 -6.71 -19.12 1.59
CA PRO A 120 -7.58 -19.17 0.41
C PRO A 120 -8.80 -18.23 0.44
N VAL A 121 -9.35 -17.97 1.63
CA VAL A 121 -10.50 -17.08 1.82
C VAL A 121 -10.25 -15.63 1.35
N TYR A 122 -8.98 -15.22 1.23
CA TYR A 122 -8.59 -13.87 0.79
C TYR A 122 -8.25 -13.77 -0.70
N TRP A 123 -8.20 -14.89 -1.43
CA TRP A 123 -7.71 -14.89 -2.82
C TRP A 123 -8.57 -14.01 -3.74
N ASP A 124 -9.89 -14.14 -3.66
CA ASP A 124 -10.81 -13.40 -4.51
C ASP A 124 -10.76 -11.90 -4.22
N ALA A 125 -10.76 -11.52 -2.93
CA ALA A 125 -10.64 -10.12 -2.52
C ALA A 125 -9.30 -9.49 -2.94
N LEU A 126 -8.20 -10.25 -2.89
CA LEU A 126 -6.89 -9.78 -3.35
C LEU A 126 -6.83 -9.60 -4.87
N ILE A 127 -7.42 -10.53 -5.62
CA ILE A 127 -7.52 -10.42 -7.08
C ILE A 127 -8.40 -9.22 -7.47
N ALA A 128 -9.53 -9.04 -6.79
CA ALA A 128 -10.42 -7.90 -6.99
C ALA A 128 -9.73 -6.56 -6.72
N ALA A 129 -8.89 -6.47 -5.67
CA ALA A 129 -8.11 -5.27 -5.36
C ALA A 129 -7.18 -4.82 -6.50
N LEU A 130 -6.64 -5.75 -7.30
CA LEU A 130 -5.83 -5.43 -8.49
C LEU A 130 -6.67 -5.00 -9.71
N GLN A 131 -7.97 -5.28 -9.69
CA GLN A 131 -8.89 -4.98 -10.79
C GLN A 131 -9.64 -3.65 -10.61
N MET A 132 -9.53 -3.03 -9.43
CA MET A 132 -10.12 -1.72 -9.15
C MET A 132 -9.48 -0.63 -10.03
N PRO A 133 -10.26 0.33 -10.57
CA PRO A 133 -9.73 1.46 -11.33
C PRO A 133 -8.68 2.28 -10.56
N GLN A 134 -8.86 2.40 -9.24
CA GLN A 134 -7.98 3.11 -8.31
C GLN A 134 -6.68 2.36 -8.04
N SER A 135 -6.60 1.06 -8.37
CA SER A 135 -5.46 0.21 -8.05
C SER A 135 -4.19 0.71 -8.74
N ILE A 136 -3.15 0.93 -7.93
CA ILE A 136 -1.78 1.11 -8.40
C ILE A 136 -0.93 -0.12 -8.08
N GLY A 137 -1.54 -1.30 -7.99
CA GLY A 137 -0.81 -2.54 -7.81
C GLY A 137 -0.45 -2.88 -6.36
N ILE A 138 0.33 -3.94 -6.22
CA ILE A 138 0.74 -4.50 -4.93
C ILE A 138 2.25 -4.71 -4.94
N ALA A 139 2.96 -4.16 -3.96
CA ALA A 139 4.35 -4.50 -3.69
C ALA A 139 4.39 -5.61 -2.63
N GLY A 140 5.09 -6.71 -2.90
CA GLY A 140 5.17 -7.81 -1.94
C GLY A 140 6.19 -8.85 -2.37
N GLY A 141 6.36 -9.89 -1.57
CA GLY A 141 7.33 -10.94 -1.83
C GLY A 141 8.21 -11.22 -0.62
N ARG A 142 9.06 -12.23 -0.75
CA ARG A 142 9.94 -12.69 0.32
C ARG A 142 11.15 -11.76 0.47
N PRO A 143 11.86 -11.81 1.61
CA PRO A 143 13.18 -11.19 1.72
C PRO A 143 14.06 -11.57 0.51
N SER A 144 14.68 -10.56 -0.10
CA SER A 144 15.51 -10.68 -1.31
C SER A 144 14.78 -11.18 -2.56
N SER A 145 13.44 -11.20 -2.57
CA SER A 145 12.61 -11.60 -3.71
C SER A 145 11.29 -10.81 -3.76
N SER A 146 11.37 -9.48 -3.87
CA SER A 146 10.19 -8.60 -3.98
C SER A 146 9.74 -8.40 -5.42
N HIS A 147 8.44 -8.33 -5.62
CA HIS A 147 7.78 -8.15 -6.92
C HIS A 147 6.75 -7.03 -6.82
N TYR A 148 6.42 -6.45 -7.98
CA TYR A 148 5.35 -5.47 -8.10
C TYR A 148 4.25 -6.00 -9.00
N PHE A 149 3.13 -6.40 -8.39
CA PHE A 149 1.98 -6.97 -9.06
C PHE A 149 1.09 -5.87 -9.63
N ILE A 150 0.74 -5.99 -10.92
CA ILE A 150 0.07 -4.93 -11.69
C ILE A 150 -1.27 -5.35 -12.29
N GLY A 151 -1.68 -6.61 -12.11
CA GLY A 151 -2.94 -7.12 -12.64
C GLY A 151 -3.11 -8.61 -12.38
N ALA A 152 -4.28 -9.13 -12.75
CA ALA A 152 -4.63 -10.54 -12.54
C ALA A 152 -5.51 -11.08 -13.69
N GLN A 153 -5.42 -12.39 -13.94
CA GLN A 153 -6.32 -13.13 -14.81
C GLN A 153 -6.59 -14.51 -14.21
N GLY A 154 -7.85 -14.79 -13.89
CA GLY A 154 -8.20 -15.94 -13.06
C GLY A 154 -7.41 -15.89 -11.75
N SER A 155 -6.85 -17.03 -11.34
CA SER A 155 -6.02 -17.12 -10.12
C SER A 155 -4.54 -16.77 -10.31
N PHE A 156 -4.17 -16.18 -11.45
CA PHE A 156 -2.79 -15.78 -11.74
C PHE A 156 -2.61 -14.27 -11.62
N LEU A 157 -1.55 -13.87 -10.92
CA LEU A 157 -1.15 -12.48 -10.75
C LEU A 157 0.02 -12.18 -11.68
N PHE A 158 -0.05 -11.04 -12.37
CA PHE A 158 1.03 -10.57 -13.24
C PHE A 158 1.87 -9.52 -12.53
N TYR A 159 3.19 -9.60 -12.70
CA TYR A 159 4.12 -8.75 -11.96
C TYR A 159 5.34 -8.33 -12.77
N LEU A 160 5.93 -7.22 -12.32
CA LEU A 160 7.23 -6.72 -12.70
C LEU A 160 8.28 -7.21 -11.71
N ASP A 161 9.41 -7.65 -12.25
CA ASP A 161 10.49 -8.30 -11.51
C ASP A 161 11.76 -7.42 -11.53
N PRO A 162 12.15 -6.83 -10.39
CA PRO A 162 13.31 -5.96 -10.30
C PRO A 162 14.66 -6.70 -10.26
N HIS A 163 14.70 -8.03 -10.20
CA HIS A 163 15.93 -8.81 -9.96
C HIS A 163 16.79 -9.01 -11.21
N HIS A 164 16.99 -7.93 -11.98
CA HIS A 164 17.88 -7.88 -13.12
C HIS A 164 18.72 -6.61 -13.00
N THR A 165 20.00 -6.75 -12.66
CA THR A 165 20.91 -5.62 -12.56
C THR A 165 21.08 -4.97 -13.93
N ARG A 166 20.91 -3.65 -13.99
CA ARG A 166 21.11 -2.82 -15.19
C ARG A 166 22.12 -1.71 -14.87
N THR A 167 22.60 -1.05 -15.90
CA THR A 167 23.34 0.21 -15.75
C THR A 167 22.45 1.24 -15.05
N ALA A 168 23.04 2.04 -14.16
CA ALA A 168 22.37 3.13 -13.47
C ALA A 168 21.73 4.12 -14.46
N LEU A 169 20.50 4.55 -14.18
CA LEU A 169 19.83 5.61 -14.94
C LEU A 169 20.51 6.95 -14.59
N PRO A 170 21.18 7.61 -15.56
CA PRO A 170 21.93 8.84 -15.28
C PRO A 170 20.99 9.97 -14.89
N TYR A 171 21.44 10.84 -13.98
CA TYR A 171 20.71 12.06 -13.66
C TYR A 171 21.07 13.19 -14.61
N TYR A 172 20.06 13.74 -15.27
CA TYR A 172 20.15 14.98 -16.03
C TYR A 172 19.31 16.06 -15.36
N GLN A 173 19.92 17.22 -15.10
CA GLN A 173 19.20 18.39 -14.60
C GLN A 173 18.16 18.89 -15.62
N ASP A 174 18.48 18.76 -16.91
CA ASP A 174 17.56 18.98 -18.02
C ASP A 174 17.01 17.63 -18.50
N PRO A 175 15.72 17.30 -18.26
CA PRO A 175 15.11 16.05 -18.69
C PRO A 175 15.09 15.84 -20.20
N THR A 176 15.26 16.89 -21.02
CA THR A 176 15.28 16.75 -22.48
C THR A 176 16.53 15.99 -22.96
N LEU A 177 17.57 15.90 -22.12
CA LEU A 177 18.82 15.19 -22.41
C LEU A 177 18.70 13.66 -22.32
N TYR A 178 17.61 13.12 -21.77
CA TYR A 178 17.39 11.68 -21.75
C TYR A 178 17.29 11.12 -23.17
N ALA A 179 18.21 10.23 -23.52
CA ALA A 179 18.22 9.52 -24.78
C ALA A 179 17.15 8.43 -24.78
N GLN A 180 16.79 7.93 -25.98
CA GLN A 180 15.82 6.83 -26.09
C GLN A 180 16.30 5.56 -25.36
N ALA A 181 17.61 5.32 -25.32
CA ALA A 181 18.20 4.20 -24.60
C ALA A 181 17.94 4.26 -23.08
N ASP A 182 17.94 5.48 -22.50
CA ASP A 182 17.64 5.67 -21.08
C ASP A 182 16.18 5.35 -20.79
N VAL A 183 15.26 5.85 -21.64
CA VAL A 183 13.83 5.52 -21.57
C VAL A 183 13.63 4.01 -21.73
N ASP A 184 14.31 3.37 -22.68
CA ASP A 184 14.21 1.93 -22.89
C ASP A 184 14.71 1.11 -21.69
N SER A 185 15.57 1.70 -20.86
CA SER A 185 16.15 1.05 -19.69
C SER A 185 15.15 0.88 -18.52
N VAL A 186 14.05 1.62 -18.52
CA VAL A 186 13.04 1.61 -17.46
C VAL A 186 11.69 1.03 -17.91
N HIS A 187 11.64 0.52 -19.14
CA HIS A 187 10.48 -0.20 -19.68
C HIS A 187 10.81 -1.67 -19.91
N THR A 188 9.79 -2.52 -19.78
CA THR A 188 9.91 -3.96 -20.07
C THR A 188 8.72 -4.45 -20.88
N ARG A 189 9.00 -5.39 -21.79
CA ARG A 189 7.97 -6.20 -22.48
C ARG A 189 7.80 -7.58 -21.83
N ARG A 190 8.62 -7.89 -20.82
CA ARG A 190 8.58 -9.16 -20.09
C ARG A 190 7.61 -9.01 -18.93
N LEU A 191 6.43 -9.58 -19.08
CA LEU A 191 5.47 -9.71 -18.00
C LEU A 191 5.57 -11.14 -17.44
N ARG A 192 5.80 -11.25 -16.13
CA ARG A 192 5.82 -12.54 -15.43
C ARG A 192 4.49 -12.79 -14.74
N ARG A 193 4.21 -14.05 -14.42
CA ARG A 193 3.01 -14.43 -13.66
C ARG A 193 3.31 -15.53 -12.67
N LEU A 194 2.55 -15.57 -11.59
CA LEU A 194 2.52 -16.66 -10.61
C LEU A 194 1.08 -16.92 -10.16
N HIS A 195 0.81 -18.09 -9.60
CA HIS A 195 -0.51 -18.37 -9.02
C HIS A 195 -0.64 -17.66 -7.66
N VAL A 196 -1.81 -17.12 -7.30
CA VAL A 196 -2.03 -16.37 -6.03
C VAL A 196 -1.52 -17.10 -4.78
N ARG A 197 -1.69 -18.43 -4.72
CA ARG A 197 -1.14 -19.32 -3.69
C ARG A 197 0.39 -19.26 -3.47
N GLU A 198 1.15 -18.79 -4.46
CA GLU A 198 2.62 -18.69 -4.43
C GLU A 198 3.09 -17.30 -3.97
N MET A 199 2.17 -16.33 -3.88
CA MET A 199 2.47 -14.99 -3.39
C MET A 199 2.74 -15.01 -1.89
N ASP A 200 3.69 -14.17 -1.46
CA ASP A 200 3.98 -13.96 -0.04
C ASP A 200 2.77 -13.32 0.67
N PRO A 201 2.43 -13.75 1.89
CA PRO A 201 1.29 -13.18 2.60
C PRO A 201 1.50 -11.75 3.07
N SER A 202 2.75 -11.23 3.15
CA SER A 202 3.06 -9.86 3.54
C SER A 202 3.20 -8.95 2.32
N MET A 203 2.41 -7.89 2.28
CA MET A 203 2.35 -7.00 1.12
C MET A 203 1.91 -5.58 1.46
N LEU A 204 2.14 -4.67 0.52
CA LEU A 204 1.68 -3.29 0.50
C LEU A 204 0.78 -3.09 -0.72
N ILE A 205 -0.51 -2.87 -0.49
CA ILE A 205 -1.51 -2.65 -1.53
C ILE A 205 -1.71 -1.15 -1.71
N GLY A 206 -1.67 -0.65 -2.94
CA GLY A 206 -1.77 0.78 -3.24
C GLY A 206 -3.03 1.15 -4.03
N PHE A 207 -3.67 2.26 -3.66
CA PHE A 207 -4.77 2.87 -4.41
C PHE A 207 -4.57 4.38 -4.50
N VAL A 208 -4.93 4.99 -5.62
CA VAL A 208 -4.96 6.45 -5.76
C VAL A 208 -6.41 6.89 -5.88
N ILE A 209 -6.81 7.77 -4.96
CA ILE A 209 -8.14 8.39 -4.94
C ILE A 209 -8.00 9.83 -5.45
N HIS A 210 -8.74 10.17 -6.50
CA HIS A 210 -8.64 11.48 -7.15
C HIS A 210 -9.54 12.54 -6.52
N ASP A 211 -10.73 12.13 -6.07
CA ASP A 211 -11.78 12.97 -5.50
C ASP A 211 -12.72 12.15 -4.59
N GLU A 212 -13.79 12.80 -4.10
CA GLU A 212 -14.76 12.18 -3.18
C GLU A 212 -15.61 11.10 -3.86
N ASP A 213 -15.95 11.27 -5.14
CA ASP A 213 -16.71 10.26 -5.90
C ASP A 213 -15.86 9.00 -6.10
N ASP A 214 -14.56 9.17 -6.37
CA ASP A 214 -13.58 8.08 -6.47
C ASP A 214 -13.39 7.35 -5.13
N TRP A 215 -13.44 8.09 -4.01
CA TRP A 215 -13.45 7.50 -2.66
C TRP A 215 -14.67 6.63 -2.42
N ASP A 216 -15.87 7.13 -2.72
CA ASP A 216 -17.11 6.41 -2.49
C ASP A 216 -17.19 5.13 -3.33
N GLU A 217 -16.74 5.21 -4.59
CA GLU A 217 -16.65 4.06 -5.48
C GLU A 217 -15.64 3.01 -4.99
N TRP A 218 -14.48 3.46 -4.51
CA TRP A 218 -13.48 2.59 -3.89
C TRP A 218 -14.01 1.93 -2.61
N LYS A 219 -14.61 2.71 -1.69
CA LYS A 219 -15.23 2.23 -0.44
C LYS A 219 -16.32 1.20 -0.72
N ARG A 220 -17.16 1.43 -1.73
CA ARG A 220 -18.20 0.50 -2.18
C ARG A 220 -17.59 -0.80 -2.69
N THR A 221 -16.55 -0.72 -3.53
CA THR A 221 -15.93 -1.91 -4.15
C THR A 221 -15.17 -2.75 -3.13
N VAL A 222 -14.48 -2.13 -2.16
CA VAL A 222 -13.81 -2.83 -1.06
C VAL A 222 -14.81 -3.60 -0.17
N LYS A 223 -16.00 -3.05 0.06
CA LYS A 223 -17.06 -3.72 0.86
C LYS A 223 -17.71 -4.90 0.13
N HIS A 224 -17.81 -4.86 -1.20
CA HIS A 224 -18.54 -5.84 -2.01
C HIS A 224 -17.60 -6.77 -2.77
N VAL A 225 -16.74 -7.49 -2.05
CA VAL A 225 -15.88 -8.54 -2.60
C VAL A 225 -16.43 -9.93 -2.29
N GLN A 226 -16.20 -10.87 -3.20
CA GLN A 226 -16.44 -12.29 -2.90
C GLN A 226 -15.37 -12.78 -1.90
N GLY A 227 -15.78 -13.58 -0.91
CA GLY A 227 -14.89 -14.09 0.13
C GLY A 227 -14.69 -13.12 1.30
N LYS A 228 -13.54 -13.24 1.99
CA LYS A 228 -13.21 -12.38 3.13
C LYS A 228 -12.43 -11.17 2.65
N ALA A 229 -12.89 -9.98 3.04
CA ALA A 229 -12.23 -8.72 2.69
C ALA A 229 -10.77 -8.68 3.19
N VAL A 230 -9.89 -8.11 2.38
CA VAL A 230 -8.47 -7.88 2.69
C VAL A 230 -8.21 -6.48 3.25
N ILE A 231 -9.19 -5.59 3.13
CA ILE A 231 -9.19 -4.19 3.59
C ILE A 231 -10.53 -3.95 4.28
N HIS A 232 -10.51 -3.28 5.41
CA HIS A 232 -11.72 -2.90 6.14
C HIS A 232 -11.82 -1.38 6.21
N VAL A 233 -12.98 -0.83 5.84
CA VAL A 233 -13.21 0.62 5.91
C VAL A 233 -14.19 0.90 7.04
N ALA A 234 -13.76 1.69 8.02
CA ALA A 234 -14.57 2.16 9.12
C ALA A 234 -14.65 3.69 9.10
N ASP A 235 -15.74 4.25 9.63
CA ASP A 235 -15.96 5.70 9.55
C ASP A 235 -15.03 6.46 10.51
N TYR A 236 -14.62 5.85 11.62
CA TYR A 236 -13.82 6.50 12.67
C TYR A 236 -12.67 5.64 13.20
N ASP A 237 -11.53 6.27 13.45
CA ASP A 237 -10.39 5.68 14.16
C ASP A 237 -10.72 5.46 15.66
N PRO A 238 -10.74 4.21 16.17
CA PRO A 238 -11.11 3.92 17.55
C PRO A 238 -10.11 4.51 18.56
N VAL A 239 -8.86 4.80 18.18
CA VAL A 239 -7.87 5.42 19.07
C VAL A 239 -8.23 6.88 19.35
N ARG A 240 -8.78 7.59 18.36
CA ARG A 240 -9.23 8.98 18.52
C ARG A 240 -10.47 9.08 19.39
N HIS A 241 -11.43 8.20 19.16
CA HIS A 241 -12.72 8.24 19.85
C HIS A 241 -12.71 7.52 21.21
N GLY A 242 -11.79 6.57 21.42
CA GLY A 242 -11.58 5.89 22.70
C GLY A 242 -10.94 6.76 23.79
N ALA A 243 -10.26 7.85 23.42
CA ALA A 243 -9.75 8.84 24.38
C ALA A 243 -10.83 9.82 24.88
N ALA A 244 -11.92 10.00 24.12
CA ALA A 244 -13.03 10.90 24.46
C ALA A 244 -14.23 10.18 25.11
N GLY A 245 -14.31 8.85 25.01
CA GLY A 245 -15.39 8.04 25.59
C GLY A 245 -14.84 7.05 26.61
N GLY A 246 -14.58 7.50 27.83
CA GLY A 246 -14.41 6.60 28.97
C GLY A 246 -15.56 5.59 29.00
N ARG A 247 -15.21 4.30 29.08
CA ARG A 247 -16.11 3.14 29.12
C ARG A 247 -17.38 3.39 29.94
N ALA A 248 -18.47 3.76 29.28
CA ALA A 248 -19.82 3.67 29.81
C ALA A 248 -20.48 2.46 29.16
N GLY A 249 -20.23 1.26 29.69
CA GLY A 249 -20.91 0.06 29.16
C GLY A 249 -20.25 -1.31 29.39
N ALA A 250 -19.21 -1.41 30.22
CA ALA A 250 -18.68 -2.71 30.61
C ALA A 250 -18.59 -2.80 32.13
N ILE A 251 -19.76 -2.89 32.78
CA ILE A 251 -19.90 -3.58 34.06
C ILE A 251 -20.25 -5.03 33.69
N ASP A 252 -19.24 -5.89 33.68
CA ASP A 252 -19.43 -7.32 33.60
C ASP A 252 -19.81 -7.77 35.02
N GLU A 253 -21.08 -8.11 35.23
CA GLU A 253 -21.55 -8.73 36.47
C GLU A 253 -20.98 -10.15 36.51
N VAL A 254 -19.86 -10.31 37.20
CA VAL A 254 -19.28 -11.62 37.48
C VAL A 254 -20.03 -12.20 38.69
N GLU A 255 -21.09 -12.96 38.44
CA GLU A 255 -21.66 -13.82 39.48
C GLU A 255 -20.65 -14.92 39.82
N LEU A 256 -20.14 -14.89 41.06
CA LEU A 256 -19.34 -15.97 41.63
C LEU A 256 -20.28 -17.16 41.87
N LEU A 257 -20.21 -18.15 40.98
CA LEU A 257 -20.77 -19.48 41.24
C LEU A 257 -20.05 -20.08 42.46
N SER A 258 -20.75 -20.18 43.59
CA SER A 258 -20.32 -20.94 44.75
C SER A 258 -20.53 -22.43 44.48
N ASP A 259 -19.44 -23.20 44.48
CA ASP A 259 -19.47 -24.67 44.47
C ASP A 259 -19.97 -25.17 45.85
N ASP A 260 -21.28 -25.40 45.96
CA ASP A 260 -21.86 -26.21 47.02
C ASP A 260 -22.08 -27.63 46.50
N ASP A 261 -21.11 -28.52 46.76
CA ASP A 261 -21.26 -29.96 46.57
C ASP A 261 -21.34 -30.64 47.96
N GLU A 262 -22.55 -30.71 48.52
CA GLU A 262 -22.86 -31.56 49.68
C GLU A 262 -22.97 -33.03 49.26
N GLY A 263 -21.87 -33.76 49.38
CA GLY A 263 -21.86 -35.22 49.35
C GLY A 263 -21.98 -35.80 50.76
N THR A 264 -23.21 -35.99 51.23
CA THR A 264 -23.54 -36.73 52.46
C THR A 264 -23.19 -38.22 52.30
N VAL A 265 -22.34 -38.78 53.17
CA VAL A 265 -22.30 -40.24 53.41
C VAL A 265 -22.35 -40.48 54.91
N SER A 266 -23.50 -41.01 55.36
CA SER A 266 -23.74 -41.49 56.71
C SER A 266 -23.27 -42.93 56.90
N GLY A 267 -22.58 -43.20 58.01
CA GLY A 267 -22.81 -44.36 58.87
C GLY A 267 -22.04 -45.65 58.56
N ALA A 268 -21.11 -46.03 59.46
CA ALA A 268 -21.30 -47.09 60.46
C ALA A 268 -20.12 -47.10 61.43
#